data_AF-A0A3A5VC21-F1
#
_entry.id   AF-A0A3A5VC21-F1
#
_cell.length_a   1.000
_cell.length_b   1.000
_cell.length_c   1.000
_cell.angle_alpha   90.00
_cell.angle_beta   90.00
_cell.angle_gamma   90.00
#
_symmetry.space_group_name_H-M   'P 1'
#
loop_
_entity.id
_entity.type
_entity.pdbx_description
1 polymer ?
#
loop_
_entity_poly.entity_id
_entity_poly.type
_entity_poly.pdbx_seq_one_letter_code
_entity_poly.pdbx_strand_id
1 'polypeptide(L)'
;MCIVTIMLASIGRSIKQSLLPLVFIGLLASATAGLLTIGLGMDTPWAPWERQASTLFPPFLFTLASFFAAFSFCTLAVVYHTVLRALTINADTWWRASGALFLTVYGVFSFGSGTVEAAIMLNLLHLAVGVPALALLPGSLREDSSPSSALRPMHPGTIARQPQQS
;
A
#
# COMPACT_ATOMS: atom_id res chain seq x y z
N MET A 1 -7.36 25.10 -14.92
CA MET A 1 -6.64 23.96 -15.57
C MET A 1 -5.34 23.59 -14.87
N CYS A 2 -4.55 24.52 -14.31
CA CYS A 2 -3.23 24.21 -13.73
C CYS A 2 -3.26 23.23 -12.53
N ILE A 3 -4.20 23.39 -11.59
CA ILE A 3 -4.25 22.62 -10.33
C ILE A 3 -4.54 21.12 -10.57
N VAL A 4 -5.50 20.80 -11.44
CA VAL A 4 -5.87 19.40 -11.74
C VAL A 4 -4.72 18.65 -12.40
N THR A 5 -4.02 19.30 -13.35
CA THR A 5 -2.87 18.70 -14.01
C THR A 5 -1.71 18.44 -13.03
N ILE A 6 -1.44 19.39 -12.12
CA ILE A 6 -0.43 19.22 -11.07
C ILE A 6 -0.80 18.05 -10.15
N MET A 7 -2.07 17.93 -9.77
CA MET A 7 -2.55 16.87 -8.90
C MET A 7 -2.43 15.48 -9.55
N LEU A 8 -2.86 15.35 -10.81
CA LEU A 8 -2.71 14.09 -11.58
C LEU A 8 -1.24 13.69 -11.76
N ALA A 9 -0.37 14.66 -12.04
CA ALA A 9 1.07 14.41 -12.15
C ALA A 9 1.68 14.00 -10.80
N SER A 10 1.19 14.55 -9.69
CA SER A 10 1.59 14.14 -8.34
C SER A 10 1.16 12.70 -8.05
N ILE A 11 -0.09 12.35 -8.34
CA ILE A 11 -0.62 10.99 -8.17
C ILE A 11 0.19 9.98 -8.98
N GLY A 12 0.46 10.27 -10.26
CA GLY A 12 1.26 9.38 -11.11
C GLY A 12 2.67 9.12 -10.57
N ARG A 13 3.34 10.15 -10.03
CA ARG A 13 4.64 10.00 -9.36
C ARG A 13 4.55 9.16 -8.10
N SER A 14 3.55 9.43 -7.25
CA SER A 14 3.32 8.68 -6.01
C SER A 14 3.07 7.19 -6.26
N ILE A 15 2.29 6.84 -7.29
CA ILE A 15 2.05 5.45 -7.70
C ILE A 15 3.37 4.80 -8.17
N LYS A 16 4.13 5.50 -9.03
CA LYS A 16 5.40 4.97 -9.53
C LYS A 16 6.41 4.68 -8.41
N GLN A 17 6.50 5.55 -7.42
CA GLN A 17 7.36 5.38 -6.24
C GLN A 17 6.89 4.24 -5.33
N SER A 18 5.57 4.05 -5.26
CA SER A 18 4.98 3.01 -4.43
C SER A 18 4.88 1.66 -5.15
N LEU A 19 5.38 1.52 -6.39
CA LEU A 19 5.23 0.29 -7.17
C LEU A 19 5.85 -0.92 -6.46
N LEU A 20 7.04 -0.76 -5.88
CA LEU A 20 7.71 -1.84 -5.14
C LEU A 20 6.91 -2.28 -3.90
N PRO A 21 6.51 -1.37 -2.97
CA PRO A 21 5.67 -1.77 -1.85
C PRO A 21 4.30 -2.30 -2.29
N LEU A 22 3.69 -1.78 -3.37
CA LEU A 22 2.43 -2.29 -3.92
C LEU A 22 2.56 -3.75 -4.36
N VAL A 23 3.61 -4.08 -5.13
CA VAL A 23 3.88 -5.46 -5.58
C VAL A 23 4.19 -6.35 -4.38
N PHE A 24 5.01 -5.88 -3.42
CA PHE A 24 5.31 -6.64 -2.22
C PHE A 24 4.07 -6.99 -1.40
N ILE A 25 3.20 -6.00 -1.15
CA ILE A 25 1.94 -6.22 -0.41
C ILE A 25 1.01 -7.16 -1.20
N GLY A 26 0.94 -7.02 -2.53
CA GLY A 26 0.19 -7.94 -3.39
C GLY A 26 0.71 -9.39 -3.28
N LEU A 27 2.02 -9.60 -3.35
CA LEU A 27 2.64 -10.91 -3.20
C LEU A 27 2.39 -11.50 -1.81
N LEU A 28 2.46 -10.67 -0.76
CA LEU A 28 2.14 -11.07 0.60
C LEU A 28 0.68 -11.50 0.73
N ALA A 29 -0.24 -10.79 0.07
CA ALA A 29 -1.66 -11.16 0.02
C ALA A 29 -1.85 -12.53 -0.64
N SER A 30 -1.23 -12.76 -1.80
CA SER A 30 -1.31 -14.06 -2.48
C SER A 30 -0.67 -15.20 -1.71
N ALA A 31 0.48 -14.96 -1.08
CA ALA A 31 1.15 -15.97 -0.26
C ALA A 31 0.29 -16.34 0.95
N THR A 32 -0.29 -15.34 1.62
CA THR A 32 -1.20 -15.54 2.76
C THR A 32 -2.45 -16.29 2.31
N ALA A 33 -3.11 -15.84 1.23
CA ALA A 33 -4.28 -16.51 0.68
C ALA A 33 -3.96 -17.97 0.27
N GLY A 34 -2.81 -18.21 -0.36
CA GLY A 34 -2.38 -19.56 -0.73
C GLY A 34 -2.14 -20.46 0.48
N LEU A 35 -1.50 -19.92 1.52
CA LEU A 35 -1.28 -20.66 2.76
C LEU A 35 -2.61 -21.02 3.44
N LEU A 36 -3.55 -20.07 3.54
CA LEU A 36 -4.84 -20.30 4.19
C LEU A 36 -5.71 -21.29 3.38
N THR A 37 -5.73 -21.16 2.05
CA THR A 37 -6.66 -21.94 1.21
C THR A 37 -6.09 -23.28 0.77
N ILE A 38 -4.85 -23.33 0.29
CA ILE A 38 -4.20 -24.56 -0.19
C ILE A 38 -3.51 -25.28 0.98
N GLY A 39 -2.88 -24.53 1.88
CA GLY A 39 -2.14 -25.09 3.01
C GLY A 39 -3.05 -25.57 4.15
N LEU A 40 -3.99 -24.73 4.58
CA LEU A 40 -4.92 -25.04 5.68
C LEU A 40 -6.28 -25.56 5.21
N GLY A 41 -6.57 -25.49 3.91
CA GLY A 41 -7.85 -25.95 3.36
C GLY A 41 -9.02 -25.03 3.68
N MET A 42 -8.78 -23.76 3.99
CA MET A 42 -9.85 -22.85 4.42
C MET A 42 -10.81 -22.48 3.29
N ASP A 43 -12.08 -22.30 3.65
CA ASP A 43 -13.14 -21.80 2.76
C ASP A 43 -12.75 -20.49 2.07
N THR A 44 -13.05 -20.40 0.77
CA THR A 44 -12.78 -19.26 -0.11
C THR A 44 -14.07 -18.47 -0.41
N PRO A 45 -14.53 -17.59 0.50
CA PRO A 45 -15.72 -16.79 0.29
C PRO A 45 -15.61 -15.96 -0.99
N TRP A 46 -16.68 -16.00 -1.78
CA TRP A 46 -16.82 -15.20 -2.99
C TRP A 46 -16.85 -13.70 -2.70
N ALA A 47 -17.61 -13.28 -1.68
CA ALA A 47 -17.65 -11.89 -1.22
C ALA A 47 -18.26 -11.76 0.18
N PRO A 48 -17.72 -10.90 1.07
CA PRO A 48 -18.29 -10.68 2.41
C PRO A 48 -19.67 -10.00 2.41
N TRP A 49 -20.08 -9.38 1.31
CA TRP A 49 -21.40 -8.74 1.17
C TRP A 49 -22.49 -9.67 0.59
N GLU A 50 -22.13 -10.86 0.11
CA GLU A 50 -23.07 -11.77 -0.54
C GLU A 50 -23.43 -12.93 0.39
N ARG A 51 -24.35 -12.67 1.32
CA ARG A 51 -24.69 -13.58 2.44
C ARG A 51 -25.29 -14.93 2.04
N GLN A 52 -25.71 -15.09 0.79
CA GLN A 52 -26.42 -16.28 0.28
C GLN A 52 -25.62 -17.04 -0.78
N ALA A 53 -24.38 -16.65 -1.05
CA ALA A 53 -23.56 -17.33 -2.04
C ALA A 53 -23.12 -18.71 -1.54
N SER A 54 -23.65 -19.78 -2.14
CA SER A 54 -23.11 -21.14 -2.00
C SER A 54 -21.87 -21.37 -2.86
N THR A 55 -21.46 -20.35 -3.61
CA THR A 55 -20.33 -20.39 -4.53
C THR A 55 -19.05 -19.99 -3.83
N LEU A 56 -18.10 -20.93 -3.77
CA LEU A 56 -16.75 -20.69 -3.30
C LEU A 56 -15.80 -20.49 -4.50
N PHE A 57 -14.79 -19.65 -4.34
CA PHE A 57 -13.76 -19.52 -5.37
C PHE A 57 -12.89 -20.78 -5.42
N PRO A 58 -12.51 -21.29 -6.59
CA PRO A 58 -11.39 -22.21 -6.69
C PRO A 58 -10.14 -21.60 -6.00
N PRO A 59 -9.42 -22.34 -5.13
CA PRO A 59 -8.33 -21.79 -4.34
C PRO A 59 -7.30 -21.00 -5.14
N PHE A 60 -6.92 -21.50 -6.32
CA PHE A 60 -5.98 -20.80 -7.21
C PHE A 60 -6.53 -19.46 -7.73
N LEU A 61 -7.82 -19.37 -8.03
CA LEU A 61 -8.43 -18.10 -8.44
C LEU A 61 -8.51 -17.12 -7.27
N PHE A 62 -8.73 -17.63 -6.06
CA PHE A 62 -8.75 -16.82 -4.85
C PHE A 62 -7.38 -16.21 -4.53
N THR A 63 -6.28 -16.96 -4.70
CA THR A 63 -4.91 -16.44 -4.48
C THR A 63 -4.54 -15.34 -5.48
N LEU A 64 -4.92 -15.54 -6.74
CA LEU A 64 -4.71 -14.54 -7.79
C LEU A 64 -5.60 -13.31 -7.56
N ALA A 65 -6.87 -13.51 -7.21
CA ALA A 65 -7.79 -12.43 -6.86
C ALA A 65 -7.26 -11.62 -5.67
N SER A 66 -6.67 -12.28 -4.67
CA SER A 66 -6.06 -11.63 -3.50
C SER A 66 -4.91 -10.71 -3.89
N PHE A 67 -4.09 -11.09 -4.89
CA PHE A 67 -3.05 -10.22 -5.44
C PHE A 67 -3.65 -8.92 -5.97
N PHE A 68 -4.61 -9.05 -6.89
CA PHE A 68 -5.20 -7.91 -7.60
C PHE A 68 -6.00 -7.03 -6.66
N ALA A 69 -6.75 -7.63 -5.73
CA ALA A 69 -7.47 -6.89 -4.71
C ALA A 69 -6.51 -6.05 -3.86
N ALA A 70 -5.45 -6.65 -3.32
CA ALA A 70 -4.46 -5.93 -2.52
C ALA A 70 -3.76 -4.84 -3.33
N PHE A 71 -3.33 -5.14 -4.55
CA PHE A 71 -2.68 -4.17 -5.44
C PHE A 71 -3.60 -2.98 -5.74
N SER A 72 -4.86 -3.22 -6.11
CA SER A 72 -5.85 -2.18 -6.41
C SER A 72 -6.20 -1.34 -5.19
N PHE A 73 -6.48 -1.97 -4.04
CA PHE A 73 -6.80 -1.25 -2.82
C PHE A 73 -5.62 -0.41 -2.32
N CYS A 74 -4.41 -0.96 -2.32
CA CYS A 74 -3.23 -0.20 -1.92
C CYS A 74 -2.91 0.92 -2.91
N THR A 75 -3.16 0.74 -4.20
CA THR A 75 -3.04 1.83 -5.20
C THR A 75 -4.02 2.96 -4.90
N LEU A 76 -5.28 2.63 -4.60
CA LEU A 76 -6.27 3.62 -4.18
C LEU A 76 -5.85 4.31 -2.87
N ALA A 77 -5.22 3.57 -1.96
CA ALA A 77 -4.71 4.10 -0.71
C ALA A 77 -3.54 5.08 -0.93
N VAL A 78 -2.67 4.84 -1.92
CA VAL A 78 -1.65 5.81 -2.36
C VAL A 78 -2.32 7.08 -2.89
N VAL A 79 -3.32 6.96 -3.77
CA VAL A 79 -4.06 8.12 -4.28
C VAL A 79 -4.67 8.92 -3.14
N TYR A 80 -5.32 8.25 -2.20
CA TYR A 80 -5.92 8.86 -1.02
C TYR A 80 -4.89 9.57 -0.14
N HIS A 81 -3.72 8.96 0.11
CA HIS A 81 -2.64 9.59 0.87
C HIS A 81 -2.09 10.83 0.18
N THR A 82 -1.88 10.77 -1.15
CA THR A 82 -1.46 11.93 -1.96
C THR A 82 -2.49 13.06 -1.88
N VAL A 83 -3.78 12.75 -1.91
CA VAL A 83 -4.86 13.73 -1.72
C VAL A 83 -4.83 14.33 -0.32
N LEU A 84 -4.67 13.50 0.73
CA LEU A 84 -4.56 13.98 2.11
C LEU A 84 -3.39 14.94 2.30
N ARG A 85 -2.24 14.67 1.67
CA ARG A 85 -1.08 15.57 1.68
C ARG A 85 -1.34 16.90 1.00
N ALA A 86 -2.18 16.92 -0.04
CA ALA A 86 -2.55 18.16 -0.71
C ALA A 86 -3.54 18.99 0.10
N LEU A 87 -4.40 18.35 0.91
CA LEU A 87 -5.49 19.01 1.62
C LEU A 87 -5.19 19.30 3.09
N THR A 88 -4.23 18.60 3.70
CA THR A 88 -4.01 18.64 5.16
C THR A 88 -2.54 18.76 5.52
N ILE A 89 -2.24 19.48 6.60
CA ILE A 89 -0.88 19.63 7.14
C ILE A 89 -0.42 18.35 7.83
N ASN A 90 -1.35 17.58 8.42
CA ASN A 90 -1.08 16.37 9.21
C ASN A 90 -1.53 15.09 8.49
N ALA A 91 -1.16 14.96 7.22
CA ALA A 91 -1.62 13.85 6.36
C ALA A 91 -1.28 12.46 6.91
N ASP A 92 -0.12 12.29 7.54
CA ASP A 92 0.30 11.00 8.12
C ASP A 92 -0.55 10.60 9.34
N THR A 93 -0.99 11.58 10.15
CA THR A 93 -1.92 11.34 11.26
C THR A 93 -3.29 10.94 10.74
N TRP A 94 -3.81 11.66 9.74
CA TRP A 94 -5.09 11.35 9.12
C TRP A 94 -5.07 9.99 8.41
N TRP A 95 -3.99 9.67 7.72
CA TRP A 95 -3.75 8.37 7.11
C TRP A 95 -3.85 7.23 8.13
N ARG A 96 -3.11 7.33 9.24
CA ARG A 96 -3.13 6.33 10.31
C ARG A 96 -4.51 6.21 10.95
N ALA A 97 -5.18 7.34 11.22
CA ALA A 97 -6.52 7.35 11.80
C ALA A 97 -7.55 6.70 10.85
N SER A 98 -7.59 7.10 9.58
CA SER A 98 -8.52 6.53 8.60
C SER A 98 -8.21 5.06 8.29
N GLY A 99 -6.94 4.68 8.25
CA GLY A 99 -6.55 3.30 8.04
C GLY A 99 -6.90 2.41 9.24
N ALA A 100 -6.65 2.86 10.47
CA ALA A 100 -7.07 2.14 11.67
C ALA A 100 -8.59 1.97 11.74
N LEU A 101 -9.34 3.01 11.37
CA LEU A 101 -10.79 2.95 11.26
C LEU A 101 -11.22 1.93 10.20
N PHE A 102 -10.63 1.97 9.00
CA PHE A 102 -10.90 1.02 7.92
C PHE A 102 -10.63 -0.42 8.34
N LEU A 103 -9.48 -0.67 9.00
CA LEU A 103 -9.13 -1.99 9.51
C LEU A 103 -10.17 -2.54 10.49
N THR A 104 -10.65 -1.67 11.39
CA THR A 104 -11.66 -2.04 12.38
C THR A 104 -13.01 -2.32 11.73
N VAL A 105 -13.49 -1.40 10.88
CA VAL A 105 -14.80 -1.50 10.26
C VAL A 105 -14.87 -2.68 9.31
N TYR A 106 -13.86 -2.85 8.44
CA TYR A 106 -13.81 -3.98 7.52
C TYR A 106 -13.65 -5.31 8.28
N GLY A 107 -12.82 -5.35 9.32
CA GLY A 107 -12.65 -6.54 10.15
C GLY A 107 -13.97 -7.00 10.78
N VAL A 108 -14.75 -6.08 11.33
CA VAL A 108 -16.10 -6.40 11.84
C VAL A 108 -17.04 -6.81 10.70
N PHE A 109 -17.02 -6.11 9.56
CA PHE A 109 -17.90 -6.41 8.42
C PHE A 109 -17.63 -7.79 7.81
N SER A 110 -16.39 -8.28 7.88
CA SER A 110 -16.01 -9.58 7.34
C SER A 110 -16.75 -10.77 8.00
N PHE A 111 -17.27 -10.62 9.22
CA PHE A 111 -18.14 -11.62 9.85
C PHE A 111 -19.49 -11.79 9.14
N GLY A 112 -19.81 -10.92 8.18
CA GLY A 112 -20.95 -11.08 7.27
C GLY A 112 -20.76 -12.14 6.18
N SER A 113 -19.59 -12.77 6.05
CA SER A 113 -19.23 -13.71 4.98
C SER A 113 -19.87 -15.10 5.05
N GLY A 114 -20.95 -15.27 5.82
CA GLY A 114 -21.71 -16.51 5.92
C GLY A 114 -21.18 -17.51 6.94
N THR A 115 -19.88 -17.84 6.92
CA THR A 115 -19.25 -18.78 7.87
C THR A 115 -18.19 -18.10 8.75
N VAL A 116 -17.98 -18.65 9.97
CA VAL A 116 -16.93 -18.19 10.89
C VAL A 116 -15.55 -18.39 10.29
N GLU A 117 -15.36 -19.49 9.56
CA GLU A 117 -14.10 -19.80 8.90
C GLU A 117 -13.74 -18.79 7.81
N ALA A 118 -14.70 -18.46 6.93
CA ALA A 118 -14.55 -17.43 5.91
C ALA A 118 -14.24 -16.05 6.55
N ALA A 119 -14.88 -15.73 7.67
CA ALA A 119 -14.64 -14.48 8.39
C ALA A 119 -13.22 -14.40 8.97
N ILE A 120 -12.73 -15.49 9.56
CA ILE A 120 -11.35 -15.60 10.07
C ILE A 120 -10.37 -15.45 8.91
N MET A 121 -10.58 -16.18 7.82
CA MET A 121 -9.72 -16.12 6.63
C MET A 121 -9.62 -14.69 6.09
N LEU A 122 -10.76 -14.00 5.91
CA LEU A 122 -10.80 -12.62 5.44
C LEU A 122 -10.11 -11.65 6.40
N ASN A 123 -10.28 -11.82 7.72
CA ASN A 123 -9.58 -11.00 8.72
C ASN A 123 -8.06 -11.18 8.67
N LEU A 124 -7.58 -12.43 8.55
CA LEU A 124 -6.15 -12.72 8.46
C LEU A 124 -5.55 -12.10 7.20
N LEU A 125 -6.22 -12.26 6.06
CA LEU A 125 -5.80 -11.65 4.80
C LEU A 125 -5.83 -10.12 4.87
N HIS A 126 -6.88 -9.57 5.49
CA HIS A 126 -7.04 -8.14 5.66
C HIS A 126 -5.93 -7.53 6.54
N LEU A 127 -5.56 -8.18 7.63
CA LEU A 127 -4.46 -7.75 8.49
C LEU A 127 -3.11 -7.87 7.78
N ALA A 128 -2.89 -8.97 7.06
CA ALA A 128 -1.66 -9.20 6.30
C ALA A 128 -1.42 -8.13 5.22
N VAL A 129 -2.47 -7.54 4.68
CA VAL A 129 -2.38 -6.44 3.69
C VAL A 129 -2.40 -5.07 4.37
N GLY A 130 -3.35 -4.86 5.29
CA GLY A 130 -3.64 -3.56 5.88
C GLY A 130 -2.53 -3.04 6.79
N VAL A 131 -1.90 -3.90 7.60
CA VAL A 131 -0.83 -3.49 8.50
C VAL A 131 0.43 -3.07 7.73
N PRO A 132 0.93 -3.86 6.76
CA PRO A 132 2.05 -3.43 5.92
C PRO A 132 1.72 -2.18 5.08
N ALA A 133 0.50 -2.07 4.54
CA ALA A 133 0.10 -0.86 3.81
C ALA A 133 0.17 0.40 4.68
N LEU A 134 -0.33 0.33 5.91
CA LEU A 134 -0.26 1.44 6.87
C LEU A 134 1.17 1.85 7.21
N ALA A 135 2.08 0.87 7.31
CA ALA A 135 3.47 1.09 7.69
C ALA A 135 4.36 1.58 6.53
N LEU A 136 4.22 0.98 5.34
CA LEU A 136 5.17 1.14 4.23
C LEU A 136 4.82 2.31 3.30
N LEU A 137 3.53 2.57 3.06
CA LEU A 137 3.10 3.57 2.07
C LEU A 137 3.52 5.02 2.41
N PRO A 138 3.47 5.49 3.68
CA PRO A 138 3.95 6.84 4.00
C PRO A 138 5.44 7.01 3.74
N GLY A 139 6.23 5.94 3.93
CA GLY A 139 7.67 5.92 3.74
C GLY A 139 8.09 6.10 2.29
N SER A 140 7.49 5.33 1.37
CA SER A 140 7.79 5.42 -0.07
C SER A 140 7.42 6.76 -0.69
N LEU A 141 6.49 7.49 -0.07
CA LEU A 141 6.06 8.82 -0.53
C LEU A 141 6.91 9.95 0.04
N ARG A 142 7.79 9.69 1.03
CA ARG A 142 8.59 10.73 1.71
C ARG A 142 9.95 10.98 1.06
N GLU A 143 10.49 10.03 0.29
CA GLU A 143 11.83 10.12 -0.31
C GLU A 143 12.06 11.36 -1.20
N ASP A 144 11.01 11.93 -1.79
CA ASP A 144 11.12 13.15 -2.62
C ASP A 144 10.97 14.49 -1.86
N SER A 145 10.57 14.47 -0.59
CA SER A 145 10.34 15.70 0.19
C SER A 145 11.57 16.18 0.96
N SER A 146 12.68 15.45 0.89
CA SER A 146 13.95 15.86 1.50
C SER A 146 14.73 16.77 0.56
N PRO A 147 15.05 18.03 0.92
CA PRO A 147 15.91 18.93 0.13
C PRO A 147 17.36 18.45 -0.07
N SER A 148 17.71 17.25 0.43
CA SER A 148 19.08 16.77 0.54
C SER A 148 19.68 16.18 -0.74
N SER A 149 18.93 16.16 -1.85
CA SER A 149 19.48 15.79 -3.17
C SER A 149 19.93 17.00 -4.00
N ALA A 150 19.61 18.22 -3.58
CA ALA A 150 19.99 19.47 -4.27
C ALA A 150 21.34 20.05 -3.81
N LEU A 151 21.97 19.48 -2.77
CA LEU A 151 23.25 19.97 -2.24
C LEU A 151 24.32 18.87 -2.27
N ARG A 152 24.65 18.39 -3.48
CA ARG A 152 25.99 17.83 -3.70
C ARG A 152 26.88 19.03 -4.06
N PRO A 153 27.69 19.59 -3.14
CA PRO A 153 28.67 20.58 -3.52
C PRO A 153 29.61 19.93 -4.54
N MET A 154 29.56 20.45 -5.76
CA MET A 154 30.55 20.18 -6.80
C MET A 154 31.90 20.63 -6.24
N HIS A 155 32.76 19.67 -5.90
CA HIS A 155 34.06 19.92 -5.29
C HIS A 155 34.91 20.77 -6.26
N PRO A 156 35.21 22.04 -5.94
CA PRO A 156 36.04 22.86 -6.79
C PRO A 156 37.50 22.70 -6.37
N GLY A 157 38.37 22.48 -7.34
CA GLY A 157 39.76 22.92 -7.25
C GLY A 157 40.76 21.88 -6.74
N THR A 158 41.29 21.10 -7.68
CA THR A 158 42.67 20.59 -7.62
C THR A 158 43.62 21.77 -7.39
N ILE A 159 44.24 21.84 -6.21
CA ILE A 159 45.26 22.83 -5.86
C ILE A 159 46.50 22.56 -6.72
N ALA A 160 46.75 23.43 -7.69
CA ALA A 160 48.03 23.51 -8.39
C ALA A 160 49.05 24.21 -7.46
N ARG A 161 50.12 23.49 -7.08
CA ARG A 161 51.30 24.07 -6.44
C ARG A 161 52.07 24.92 -7.47
N GLN A 162 52.45 26.14 -7.08
CA GLN A 162 53.58 26.87 -7.67
C GLN A 162 54.45 27.49 -6.56
N PRO A 163 55.73 27.80 -6.87
CA PRO A 163 56.85 27.53 -5.98
C PRO A 163 57.28 28.73 -5.14
N GLN A 164 57.84 28.43 -3.96
CA GLN A 164 58.51 29.39 -3.10
C GLN A 164 59.82 29.85 -3.77
N GLN A 165 59.91 31.12 -4.12
CA GLN A 165 61.19 31.79 -4.42
C GLN A 165 61.80 32.29 -3.12
N SER A 166 63.08 31.99 -2.93
CA SER A 166 64.02 32.67 -2.02
C SER A 166 65.25 33.05 -2.82
#